data_AF-A0A4R8EIM3-F1
#
_entry.id   AF-A0A4R8EIM3-F1
#
_cell.length_a   1.000
_cell.length_b   1.000
_cell.length_c   1.000
_cell.angle_alpha   90.00
_cell.angle_beta   90.00
_cell.angle_gamma   90.00
#
_symmetry.space_group_name_H-M   'P 1'
#
loop_
_entity.id
_entity.type
_entity.pdbx_description
1 polymer ?
#
loop_
_entity_poly.entity_id
_entity_poly.type
_entity_poly.pdbx_seq_one_letter_code
_entity_poly.pdbx_strand_id
1 'polypeptide(L)'
;MNVSRAIKMVFLIQILMVAGCATHQITVVDSSGPGFLMGVLHGWIAPFAFIGHLFDNAIAVYAIPNVGTWYDLGFLLGVGALSSWCCFLLSLFSD
;
A
#
# COMPACT_ATOMS: atom_id res chain seq x y z
N MET A 1 0.52 -34.87 -6.43
CA MET A 1 1.15 -33.74 -7.17
C MET A 1 2.51 -33.47 -6.53
N ASN A 2 3.62 -33.50 -7.29
CA ASN A 2 4.95 -33.34 -6.68
C ASN A 2 5.12 -31.91 -6.15
N VAL A 3 5.67 -31.73 -4.94
CA VAL A 3 5.87 -30.42 -4.29
C VAL A 3 6.60 -29.43 -5.22
N SER A 4 7.62 -29.89 -5.95
CA SER A 4 8.33 -29.07 -6.94
C SER A 4 7.45 -28.59 -8.10
N ARG A 5 6.45 -29.39 -8.52
CA ARG A 5 5.49 -28.99 -9.56
C ARG A 5 4.47 -28.00 -9.01
N ALA A 6 4.05 -28.16 -7.75
CA ALA A 6 3.15 -27.23 -7.07
C ALA A 6 3.80 -25.83 -6.95
N ILE A 7 5.06 -25.74 -6.52
CA ILE A 7 5.80 -24.47 -6.39
C ILE A 7 5.90 -23.75 -7.74
N LYS A 8 6.23 -24.46 -8.81
CA LYS A 8 6.32 -23.88 -10.17
C LYS A 8 4.97 -23.34 -10.64
N MET A 9 3.88 -24.05 -10.36
CA MET A 9 2.53 -23.59 -10.71
C MET A 9 2.12 -22.35 -9.91
N VAL A 10 2.41 -22.30 -8.61
CA VAL A 10 2.14 -21.12 -7.77
C VAL A 10 2.90 -19.90 -8.29
N PHE A 11 4.19 -20.05 -8.61
CA PHE A 11 4.99 -18.94 -9.14
C PHE A 11 4.49 -18.43 -10.50
N LEU A 12 4.09 -19.35 -11.39
CA LEU A 12 3.50 -19.00 -12.69
C LEU A 12 2.18 -18.23 -12.53
N ILE A 13 1.32 -18.66 -11.61
CA ILE A 13 0.04 -18.00 -11.32
C ILE A 13 0.27 -16.58 -10.78
N GLN A 14 1.26 -16.39 -9.90
CA GLN A 14 1.60 -15.07 -9.38
C GLN A 14 2.08 -14.11 -10.49
N ILE A 15 2.92 -14.58 -11.42
CA ILE A 15 3.38 -13.77 -12.56
C ILE A 15 2.20 -13.39 -13.46
N LEU A 16 1.29 -14.33 -13.72
CA LEU A 16 0.08 -14.09 -14.53
C LEU A 16 -0.87 -13.07 -13.88
N MET A 17 -0.96 -13.06 -12.53
CA MET A 17 -1.77 -12.10 -11.78
C MET A 17 -1.22 -10.67 -11.84
N VAL A 18 0.09 -10.48 -12.01
CA VAL A 18 0.73 -9.15 -12.11
C VAL A 18 0.59 -8.54 -13.51
N ALA A 19 0.18 -9.31 -14.53
CA ALA A 19 -0.02 -8.82 -15.90
C ALA A 19 -1.34 -8.05 -16.13
N GLY A 20 -2.14 -7.80 -15.08
CA GLY A 20 -3.31 -6.93 -15.16
C GLY A 20 -2.89 -5.52 -15.59
N CYS A 21 -3.47 -4.99 -16.67
CA CYS A 21 -3.27 -3.60 -17.07
C CYS A 21 -3.82 -2.67 -15.99
N ALA A 22 -2.93 -2.07 -15.20
CA ALA A 22 -3.24 -0.97 -14.31
C ALA A 22 -3.44 0.32 -15.13
N THR A 23 -4.53 0.41 -15.88
CA THR A 23 -4.95 1.71 -16.45
C THR A 23 -5.80 2.43 -15.42
N HIS A 24 -5.23 3.46 -14.81
CA HIS A 24 -5.97 4.43 -14.02
C HIS A 24 -5.54 5.82 -14.46
N GLN A 25 -6.46 6.58 -15.05
CA GLN A 25 -6.24 7.98 -15.41
C GLN A 25 -7.38 8.84 -14.86
N ILE A 26 -7.05 9.67 -13.87
CA ILE A 26 -7.67 10.98 -13.66
C ILE A 26 -6.48 11.85 -13.24
N THR A 27 -6.05 12.81 -14.04
CA THR A 27 -4.91 13.67 -13.73
C THR A 27 -5.20 14.48 -12.45
N VAL A 28 -4.71 13.99 -11.31
CA VAL A 28 -4.72 14.71 -10.02
C VAL A 28 -3.30 14.93 -9.49
N VAL A 29 -2.31 14.88 -10.38
CA VAL A 29 -0.94 15.23 -10.05
C VAL A 29 -0.83 16.75 -10.00
N ASP A 30 -0.69 17.30 -8.81
CA ASP A 30 -0.52 18.72 -8.54
C ASP A 30 0.81 18.92 -7.82
N SER A 31 1.65 19.81 -8.34
CA SER A 31 2.95 20.13 -7.72
C SER A 31 2.82 20.78 -6.35
N SER A 32 1.65 21.32 -6.02
CA SER A 32 1.32 21.85 -4.69
C SER A 32 0.83 20.76 -3.71
N GLY A 33 0.58 19.55 -4.20
CA GLY A 33 0.13 18.42 -3.40
C GLY A 33 1.21 17.83 -2.47
N PRO A 34 0.83 16.91 -1.56
CA PRO A 34 1.76 16.21 -0.69
C PRO A 34 2.80 15.39 -1.47
N GLY A 35 4.05 15.45 -1.00
CA GLY A 35 5.20 14.74 -1.56
C GLY A 35 5.58 13.46 -0.81
N PHE A 36 6.79 12.96 -1.05
CA PHE A 36 7.29 11.69 -0.51
C PHE A 36 7.09 11.50 1.01
N LEU A 37 7.54 12.46 1.82
CA LEU A 37 7.47 12.36 3.28
C LEU A 37 6.03 12.33 3.79
N MET A 38 5.14 13.10 3.15
CA MET A 38 3.70 13.05 3.44
C MET A 38 3.09 11.73 3.01
N GLY A 39 3.57 11.15 1.90
CA GLY A 39 3.25 9.77 1.51
C GLY A 39 3.57 8.79 2.63
N VAL A 40 4.79 8.80 3.17
CA VAL A 40 5.21 7.92 4.27
C VAL A 40 4.30 8.08 5.49
N LEU A 41 4.04 9.33 5.89
CA LEU A 41 3.16 9.61 7.02
C LEU A 41 1.72 9.13 6.77
N HIS A 42 1.13 9.44 5.61
CA HIS A 42 -0.22 9.03 5.24
C HIS A 42 -0.35 7.51 5.18
N GLY A 43 0.67 6.81 4.66
CA GLY A 43 0.74 5.36 4.66
C GLY A 43 0.79 4.78 6.07
N TRP A 44 1.58 5.38 6.97
CA TRP A 44 1.67 4.96 8.38
C TRP A 44 0.35 5.13 9.14
N ILE A 45 -0.43 6.16 8.83
CA ILE A 45 -1.74 6.40 9.46
C ILE A 45 -2.91 5.78 8.69
N ALA A 46 -2.67 5.09 7.57
CA ALA A 46 -3.71 4.60 6.68
C ALA A 46 -4.76 3.71 7.37
N PRO A 47 -4.44 2.81 8.33
CA PRO A 47 -5.47 2.04 9.03
C PRO A 47 -6.42 2.91 9.84
N PHE A 48 -5.90 3.96 10.48
CA PHE A 48 -6.72 4.90 11.25
C PHE A 48 -7.57 5.76 10.33
N ALA A 49 -7.00 6.24 9.22
CA ALA A 49 -7.73 6.98 8.20
C ALA A 49 -8.85 6.12 7.58
N PHE A 50 -8.59 4.83 7.36
CA PHE A 50 -9.59 3.88 6.89
C PHE A 50 -10.72 3.68 7.90
N ILE A 51 -10.42 3.51 9.18
CA ILE A 51 -11.45 3.44 10.23
C ILE A 51 -12.31 4.70 10.21
N GLY A 52 -11.70 5.89 10.08
CA GLY A 52 -12.44 7.15 9.93
C GLY A 52 -13.32 7.18 8.67
N HIS A 53 -12.78 6.73 7.53
CA HIS A 53 -13.49 6.67 6.25
C HIS A 53 -14.77 5.82 6.31
N LEU A 54 -14.84 4.80 7.17
CA LEU A 54 -16.06 3.99 7.38
C LEU A 54 -17.23 4.81 7.94
N PHE A 55 -16.96 5.93 8.61
CA PHE A 55 -17.98 6.79 9.21
C PHE A 55 -18.14 8.13 8.50
N ASP A 56 -17.10 8.61 7.81
CA ASP A 56 -17.11 9.86 7.07
C ASP A 56 -16.37 9.75 5.73
N ASN A 57 -17.14 9.84 4.64
CA ASN A 57 -16.60 9.79 3.28
C ASN A 57 -15.70 10.99 2.93
N ALA A 58 -15.69 12.06 3.74
CA ALA A 58 -14.77 13.17 3.57
C ALA A 58 -13.32 12.82 4.01
N ILE A 59 -13.13 11.77 4.81
CA ILE A 59 -11.81 11.34 5.25
C ILE A 59 -11.19 10.49 4.13
N ALA A 60 -10.22 11.04 3.41
CA ALA A 60 -9.51 10.29 2.39
C ALA A 60 -8.37 9.46 3.00
N VAL A 61 -8.33 8.16 2.71
CA VAL A 61 -7.19 7.29 3.07
C VAL A 61 -5.94 7.67 2.27
N TYR A 62 -6.13 8.22 1.08
CA TYR A 62 -5.10 8.62 0.15
C TYR A 62 -5.30 10.06 -0.30
N ALA A 63 -4.26 10.89 -0.25
CA ALA A 63 -4.37 12.28 -0.68
C ALA A 63 -4.52 12.39 -2.20
N ILE A 64 -5.53 13.14 -2.63
CA ILE A 64 -5.85 13.45 -4.02
C ILE A 64 -6.27 14.93 -4.04
N PRO A 65 -5.55 15.85 -4.72
CA PRO A 65 -4.31 15.69 -5.49
C PRO A 65 -3.06 15.36 -4.65
N ASN A 66 -2.00 14.88 -5.33
CA ASN A 66 -0.65 14.65 -4.77
C ASN A 66 0.43 14.88 -5.85
N VAL A 67 1.73 14.78 -5.53
CA VAL A 67 2.80 14.99 -6.54
C VAL A 67 3.10 13.77 -7.43
N GLY A 68 2.26 12.73 -7.37
CA GLY A 68 2.40 11.49 -8.12
C GLY A 68 3.41 10.52 -7.50
N THR A 69 4.27 9.94 -8.34
CA THR A 69 5.13 8.79 -8.02
C THR A 69 5.84 8.86 -6.67
N TRP A 70 6.38 10.02 -6.29
CA TRP A 70 7.09 10.15 -5.02
C TRP A 70 6.17 10.03 -3.81
N TYR A 71 4.97 10.59 -3.89
CA TYR A 71 3.95 10.41 -2.86
C TYR A 71 3.50 8.94 -2.79
N ASP A 72 3.23 8.31 -3.94
CA ASP A 72 2.82 6.91 -4.05
C ASP A 72 3.87 5.96 -3.44
N LEU A 73 5.16 6.16 -3.75
CA LEU A 73 6.27 5.40 -3.18
C LEU A 73 6.36 5.59 -1.66
N GLY A 74 6.21 6.83 -1.18
CA GLY A 74 6.17 7.12 0.25
C GLY A 74 5.02 6.39 0.93
N PHE A 75 3.82 6.45 0.36
CA PHE A 75 2.63 5.79 0.89
C PHE A 75 2.81 4.28 1.00
N LEU A 76 3.34 3.62 -0.04
CA LEU A 76 3.62 2.19 -0.01
C LEU A 76 4.62 1.80 1.08
N LEU A 77 5.68 2.60 1.28
CA LEU A 77 6.63 2.37 2.38
C LEU A 77 5.97 2.55 3.75
N GLY A 78 5.13 3.59 3.90
CA GLY A 78 4.40 3.85 5.14
C GLY A 78 3.45 2.71 5.51
N VAL A 79 2.62 2.25 4.55
CA VAL A 79 1.70 1.13 4.78
C VAL A 79 2.46 -0.18 5.04
N GLY A 80 3.52 -0.45 4.27
CA GLY A 80 4.35 -1.65 4.43
C GLY A 80 5.13 -1.69 5.75
N ALA A 81 5.44 -0.54 6.35
CA ALA A 81 6.07 -0.49 7.67
C ALA A 81 5.13 -1.02 8.76
N LEU A 82 3.82 -0.82 8.65
CA LEU A 82 2.82 -1.32 9.60
C LEU A 82 2.69 -2.85 9.55
N SER A 83 2.74 -3.45 8.35
CA SER A 83 2.70 -4.91 8.22
C SER A 83 3.94 -5.58 8.81
N SER A 84 5.11 -4.94 8.63
CA SER A 84 6.36 -5.35 9.27
C SER A 84 6.31 -5.18 10.79
N TRP A 85 5.67 -4.12 11.29
CA TRP A 85 5.51 -3.85 12.72
C TRP A 85 4.63 -4.89 13.43
N CYS A 86 3.61 -5.42 12.75
CA CYS A 86 2.80 -6.52 13.28
C CYS A 86 3.64 -7.78 13.53
N CYS A 87 4.47 -8.20 12.56
CA CYS A 87 5.39 -9.33 12.75
C CYS A 87 6.45 -9.06 13.82
N PHE A 88 6.99 -7.84 13.91
CA PHE A 88 7.97 -7.47 14.93
C PHE A 88 7.35 -7.45 16.34
N LEU A 89 6.17 -6.86 16.52
CA LEU A 89 5.44 -6.90 17.80
C LEU A 89 5.08 -8.34 18.19
N LEU A 90 4.62 -9.17 17.25
CA LEU A 90 4.35 -10.58 17.52
C LEU A 90 5.62 -11.34 17.94
N SER A 91 6.79 -11.00 17.40
CA SER A 91 8.05 -11.57 17.88
C SER A 91 8.42 -11.11 19.30
N LEU A 92 8.06 -9.89 19.71
CA LEU A 92 8.30 -9.40 21.08
C LEU A 92 7.40 -10.04 22.15
N PHE A 93 6.25 -10.60 21.77
CA PHE A 93 5.37 -11.35 22.67
C PHE A 93 5.55 -12.88 22.56
N SER A 94 6.47 -13.33 21.69
CA SER A 94 6.77 -14.76 21.49
C SER A 94 7.99 -15.23 22.29
N ASP A 95 8.63 -14.33 23.03
CA ASP A 95 9.61 -14.61 24.08
C ASP A 95 8.94 -14.52 25.47
#